data_AF-A0A370EWE3-F1
#
_entry.id   AF-A0A370EWE3-F1
#
_cell.length_a   1.000
_cell.length_b   1.000
_cell.length_c   1.000
_cell.angle_alpha   90.00
_cell.angle_beta   90.00
_cell.angle_gamma   90.00
#
_symmetry.space_group_name_H-M   'P 1'
#
loop_
_entity.id
_entity.type
_entity.pdbx_description
1 polymer ?
#
loop_
_entity_poly.entity_id
_entity_poly.type
_entity_poly.pdbx_seq_one_letter_code
_entity_poly.pdbx_strand_id
1 'polypeptide(L)'
;MLLLFLALTANAQDYAKVDNIVKAYSKSFSSPDKLAEQINKDFTRDDEKARAVFTWIATNIKYDYAAYGVNERPVGFTYKTQAEKEAKQKAMKQELAQKTLKSKKGVCQGYSTLYLVVAEKTGLECEIIPGTSKSHPSNIGKAPGASDHAWNAVKIGDEWKLLDATWGAGTVTGEKPEFKFKFNDKYFFSDPDTFFLNHFPDDKRWLLTDKTEKDFANLPLYYGDYLMKGYEFMAPEAGVFKAVPSGFIEFKVNNLKPDDMVHYAYSRDRVIKEIKPEFKGETAIFKVPLNNGSVGTLTIYINQKSIASYRINKA
;
A
#
# COMPACT_ATOMS: atom_id res chain seq x y z
N MET A 1 5.42 -21.33 -39.84
CA MET A 1 5.98 -21.54 -38.50
C MET A 1 5.33 -20.53 -37.58
N LEU A 2 4.22 -20.92 -36.94
CA LEU A 2 3.44 -20.04 -36.06
C LEU A 2 4.06 -20.14 -34.67
N LEU A 3 4.81 -19.11 -34.27
CA LEU A 3 5.38 -19.01 -32.92
C LEU A 3 4.25 -18.67 -31.94
N LEU A 4 3.76 -19.69 -31.25
CA LEU A 4 2.96 -19.54 -30.04
C LEU A 4 3.89 -18.98 -28.95
N PHE A 5 3.76 -17.70 -28.64
CA PHE A 5 4.30 -17.17 -27.39
C PHE A 5 3.43 -17.72 -26.25
N LEU A 6 3.93 -18.75 -25.58
CA LEU A 6 3.46 -19.10 -24.24
C LEU A 6 3.76 -17.90 -23.34
N ALA A 7 2.73 -17.12 -23.03
CA ALA A 7 2.77 -16.21 -21.89
C ALA A 7 2.97 -17.08 -20.64
N LEU A 8 4.18 -17.04 -20.09
CA LEU A 8 4.48 -17.62 -18.79
C LEU A 8 3.63 -16.90 -17.76
N THR A 9 2.61 -17.60 -17.28
CA THR A 9 1.74 -17.21 -16.19
C THR A 9 2.58 -16.77 -14.99
N ALA A 10 2.25 -15.60 -14.44
CA ALA A 10 2.80 -15.09 -13.20
C ALA A 10 2.80 -16.18 -12.13
N ASN A 11 3.98 -16.52 -11.62
CA ASN A 11 4.10 -17.36 -10.43
C ASN A 11 3.44 -16.58 -9.28
N ALA A 12 2.20 -16.91 -8.94
CA ALA A 12 1.64 -16.60 -7.64
C ALA A 12 2.46 -17.39 -6.62
N GLN A 13 3.60 -16.82 -6.23
CA GLN A 13 4.57 -17.55 -5.45
C GLN A 13 4.08 -17.58 -4.01
N ASP A 14 3.72 -18.78 -3.55
CA ASP A 14 3.22 -18.98 -2.19
C ASP A 14 4.37 -18.80 -1.19
N TYR A 15 4.40 -17.62 -0.58
CA TYR A 15 5.35 -17.25 0.45
C TYR A 15 4.96 -17.74 1.86
N ALA A 16 3.90 -18.54 2.01
CA ALA A 16 3.46 -19.03 3.32
C ALA A 16 4.57 -19.76 4.09
N LYS A 17 5.42 -20.51 3.39
CA LYS A 17 6.58 -21.19 4.00
C LYS A 17 7.57 -20.18 4.60
N VAL A 18 7.96 -19.16 3.82
CA VAL A 18 8.86 -18.09 4.28
C VAL A 18 8.24 -17.37 5.48
N ASP A 19 6.96 -17.01 5.37
CA ASP A 19 6.24 -16.30 6.42
C ASP A 19 6.18 -17.09 7.73
N ASN A 20 5.92 -18.39 7.66
CA ASN A 20 5.83 -19.24 8.84
C ASN A 20 7.18 -19.36 9.56
N ILE A 21 8.28 -19.49 8.81
CA ILE A 21 9.63 -19.50 9.38
C ILE A 21 9.95 -18.15 10.03
N VAL A 22 9.70 -17.05 9.33
CA VAL A 22 10.04 -15.69 9.79
C VAL A 22 9.19 -15.25 10.99
N LYS A 23 7.91 -15.63 11.04
CA LYS A 23 7.04 -15.40 12.21
C LYS A 23 7.52 -16.12 13.46
N ALA A 24 8.32 -17.18 13.31
CA ALA A 24 8.94 -17.89 14.42
C ALA A 24 10.29 -17.28 14.87
N TYR A 25 10.83 -16.30 14.14
CA TYR A 25 12.04 -15.59 14.55
C TYR A 25 11.84 -14.83 15.87
N SER A 26 12.98 -14.44 16.47
CA SER A 26 12.96 -13.44 17.53
C SER A 26 12.22 -12.19 17.06
N LYS A 27 11.34 -11.67 17.91
CA LYS A 27 10.69 -10.36 17.70
C LYS A 27 11.66 -9.20 17.86
N SER A 28 12.92 -9.45 18.22
CA SER A 28 13.94 -8.43 18.51
C SER A 28 15.32 -8.88 18.03
N PHE A 29 16.02 -8.00 17.33
CA PHE A 29 17.42 -8.17 16.95
C PHE A 29 18.25 -7.00 17.47
N SER A 30 19.51 -7.24 17.80
CA SER A 30 20.41 -6.20 18.33
C SER A 30 20.84 -5.21 17.24
N SER A 31 20.94 -5.65 15.98
CA SER A 31 21.27 -4.83 14.82
C SER A 31 20.61 -5.36 13.54
N PRO A 32 20.50 -4.53 12.49
CA PRO A 32 20.06 -4.98 11.17
C PRO A 32 20.92 -6.12 10.60
N ASP A 33 22.22 -6.15 10.92
CA ASP A 33 23.13 -7.26 10.55
C ASP A 33 22.67 -8.59 11.12
N LYS A 34 22.25 -8.63 12.39
CA LYS A 34 21.80 -9.88 13.02
C LYS A 34 20.50 -10.40 12.42
N LEU A 35 19.61 -9.51 12.01
CA LEU A 35 18.41 -9.90 11.26
C LEU A 35 18.79 -10.45 9.88
N ALA A 36 19.68 -9.76 9.14
CA ALA A 36 20.14 -10.21 7.82
C ALA A 36 20.90 -11.55 7.88
N GLU A 37 21.76 -11.76 8.89
CA GLU A 37 22.45 -13.03 9.13
C GLU A 37 21.45 -14.18 9.34
N GLN A 38 20.40 -13.97 10.15
CA GLN A 38 19.37 -14.98 10.36
C GLN A 38 18.61 -15.29 9.06
N ILE A 39 18.26 -14.28 8.28
CA ILE A 39 17.58 -14.45 6.98
C ILE A 39 18.48 -15.22 5.99
N ASN A 40 19.76 -14.84 5.87
CA ASN A 40 20.71 -15.49 4.96
C ASN A 40 21.03 -16.94 5.36
N LYS A 41 20.85 -17.29 6.64
CA LYS A 41 20.99 -18.67 7.13
C LYS A 41 19.84 -19.56 6.64
N ASP A 42 18.62 -19.04 6.63
CA ASP A 42 17.42 -19.83 6.35
C ASP A 42 16.98 -19.76 4.87
N PHE A 43 17.36 -18.72 4.15
CA PHE A 43 16.95 -18.49 2.76
C PHE A 43 18.15 -18.16 1.86
N THR A 44 18.22 -18.85 0.73
CA THR A 44 19.25 -18.63 -0.29
C THR A 44 18.75 -17.82 -1.48
N ARG A 45 17.46 -17.96 -1.84
CA ARG A 45 16.87 -17.27 -2.98
C ARG A 45 16.53 -15.82 -2.65
N ASP A 46 16.77 -14.94 -3.61
CA ASP A 46 16.63 -13.48 -3.43
C ASP A 46 15.19 -13.05 -3.16
N ASP A 47 14.22 -13.70 -3.80
CA ASP A 47 12.79 -13.47 -3.58
C ASP A 47 12.33 -13.89 -2.18
N GLU A 48 12.80 -15.04 -1.69
CA GLU A 48 12.54 -15.50 -0.32
C GLU A 48 13.19 -14.59 0.72
N LYS A 49 14.42 -14.12 0.48
CA LYS A 49 15.08 -13.11 1.34
C LYS A 49 14.29 -11.81 1.36
N ALA A 50 13.90 -11.27 0.21
CA ALA A 50 13.10 -10.06 0.10
C ALA A 50 11.77 -10.19 0.87
N ARG A 51 11.11 -11.35 0.77
CA ARG A 51 9.91 -11.67 1.52
C ARG A 51 10.18 -11.75 3.02
N ALA A 52 11.28 -12.38 3.42
CA ALA A 52 11.63 -12.51 4.83
C ALA A 52 11.86 -11.15 5.49
N VAL A 53 12.53 -10.23 4.80
CA VAL A 53 12.69 -8.83 5.26
C VAL A 53 11.32 -8.16 5.41
N PHE A 54 10.46 -8.25 4.39
CA PHE A 54 9.13 -7.65 4.40
C PHE A 54 8.29 -8.18 5.56
N THR A 55 8.18 -9.51 5.68
CA THR A 55 7.34 -10.16 6.67
C THR A 55 7.83 -9.88 8.09
N TRP A 56 9.14 -9.90 8.33
CA TRP A 56 9.64 -9.58 9.66
C TRP A 56 9.32 -8.15 10.04
N ILE A 57 9.56 -7.17 9.16
CA ILE A 57 9.28 -5.76 9.43
C ILE A 57 7.77 -5.55 9.65
N ALA A 58 6.93 -6.01 8.71
CA ALA A 58 5.49 -5.79 8.74
C ALA A 58 4.80 -6.44 9.95
N THR A 59 5.40 -7.48 10.55
CA THR A 59 4.82 -8.15 11.73
C THR A 59 5.44 -7.72 13.06
N ASN A 60 6.53 -6.94 13.06
CA ASN A 60 7.25 -6.58 14.28
C ASN A 60 7.41 -5.08 14.52
N ILE A 61 7.30 -4.23 13.48
CA ILE A 61 7.39 -2.78 13.62
C ILE A 61 5.98 -2.19 13.69
N LYS A 62 5.71 -1.35 14.69
CA LYS A 62 4.44 -0.63 14.83
C LYS A 62 4.51 0.74 14.18
N TYR A 63 3.42 1.18 13.55
CA TYR A 63 3.37 2.54 13.01
C TYR A 63 3.31 3.55 14.16
N ASP A 64 4.23 4.52 14.13
CA ASP A 64 4.29 5.59 15.12
C ASP A 64 3.39 6.75 14.71
N TYR A 65 2.08 6.58 14.91
CA TYR A 65 1.09 7.60 14.58
C TYR A 65 1.29 8.91 15.35
N ALA A 66 1.87 8.87 16.56
CA ALA A 66 2.12 10.07 17.35
C ALA A 66 3.27 10.91 16.77
N ALA A 67 4.25 10.27 16.13
CA ALA A 67 5.32 10.95 15.40
C ALA A 67 4.88 11.42 14.00
N TYR A 68 3.79 10.88 13.46
CA TYR A 68 3.25 11.30 12.18
C TYR A 68 2.70 12.74 12.24
N GLY A 69 3.15 13.59 11.32
CA GLY A 69 2.78 15.01 11.29
C GLY A 69 3.56 15.91 12.27
N VAL A 70 4.48 15.34 13.06
CA VAL A 70 5.49 16.14 13.77
C VAL A 70 6.53 16.57 12.74
N ASN A 71 6.63 17.88 12.49
CA ASN A 71 7.66 18.47 11.63
C ASN A 71 9.02 18.36 12.33
N GLU A 72 9.64 17.19 12.30
CA GLU A 72 11.06 17.07 12.63
C GLU A 72 11.86 17.89 11.61
N ARG A 73 12.72 18.78 12.09
CA ARG A 73 13.55 19.60 11.21
C ARG A 73 14.42 18.66 10.36
N PRO A 74 14.51 18.88 9.02
CA PRO A 74 15.42 18.11 8.19
C PRO A 74 16.83 18.17 8.77
N VAL A 75 17.48 17.01 8.88
CA VAL A 75 18.88 16.94 9.31
C VAL A 75 19.74 17.48 8.18
N GLY A 76 20.10 18.76 8.26
CA GLY A 76 21.07 19.38 7.37
C GLY A 76 22.48 18.91 7.70
N PHE A 77 23.25 18.52 6.68
CA PHE A 77 24.67 18.20 6.82
C PHE A 77 25.46 18.83 5.67
N THR A 78 26.71 19.20 5.95
CA THR A 78 27.65 19.71 4.95
C THR A 78 28.54 18.59 4.43
N TYR A 79 29.05 18.73 3.20
CA TYR A 79 29.97 17.79 2.57
C TYR A 79 30.89 18.54 1.59
N LYS A 80 32.10 18.03 1.38
CA LYS A 80 33.10 18.59 0.46
C LYS A 80 33.20 17.80 -0.84
N THR A 81 32.93 16.51 -0.80
CA THR A 81 32.97 15.62 -1.96
C THR A 81 31.70 14.80 -2.08
N GLN A 82 31.44 14.27 -3.27
CA GLN A 82 30.31 13.37 -3.51
C GLN A 82 30.42 12.07 -2.69
N ALA A 83 31.62 11.50 -2.58
CA ALA A 83 31.87 10.32 -1.74
C ALA A 83 31.59 10.59 -0.25
N GLU A 84 31.93 11.77 0.26
CA GLU A 84 31.62 12.15 1.64
C GLU A 84 30.11 12.29 1.86
N LYS A 85 29.39 12.86 0.89
CA LYS A 85 27.92 12.97 0.91
C LYS A 85 27.28 11.59 0.99
N GLU A 86 27.69 10.67 0.13
CA GLU A 86 27.18 9.30 0.08
C GLU A 86 27.47 8.53 1.38
N ALA A 87 28.68 8.65 1.91
CA ALA A 87 29.05 8.04 3.19
C ALA A 87 28.19 8.56 4.36
N LYS A 88 27.96 9.88 4.42
CA LYS A 88 27.08 10.49 5.43
C LYS A 88 25.63 10.04 5.29
N GLN A 89 25.09 10.02 4.06
CA GLN A 89 23.75 9.50 3.77
C GLN A 89 23.60 8.03 4.18
N LYS A 90 24.60 7.20 3.88
CA LYS A 90 24.63 5.80 4.30
C LYS A 90 24.65 5.66 5.82
N ALA A 91 25.47 6.45 6.52
CA ALA A 91 25.54 6.43 7.98
C ALA A 91 24.19 6.83 8.62
N MET A 92 23.54 7.88 8.13
CA MET A 92 22.21 8.28 8.62
C MET A 92 21.14 7.21 8.37
N LYS A 93 21.18 6.53 7.20
CA LYS A 93 20.28 5.40 6.91
C LYS A 93 20.51 4.24 7.90
N GLN A 94 21.77 3.88 8.17
CA GLN A 94 22.11 2.83 9.14
C GLN A 94 21.63 3.19 10.56
N GLU A 95 21.80 4.45 10.98
CA GLU A 95 21.32 4.93 12.28
C GLU A 95 19.80 4.85 12.38
N LEU A 96 19.07 5.32 11.36
CA LEU A 96 17.60 5.27 11.35
C LEU A 96 17.09 3.83 11.34
N ALA A 97 17.67 2.95 10.51
CA ALA A 97 17.31 1.52 10.52
C ALA A 97 17.55 0.89 11.90
N GLN A 98 18.70 1.17 12.52
CA GLN A 98 19.03 0.67 13.86
C GLN A 98 18.05 1.19 14.93
N LYS A 99 17.65 2.47 14.84
CA LYS A 99 16.64 3.10 15.71
C LYS A 99 15.28 2.43 15.55
N THR A 100 14.77 2.31 14.32
CA THR A 100 13.47 1.68 14.01
C THR A 100 13.44 0.22 14.45
N LEU A 101 14.51 -0.54 14.21
CA LEU A 101 14.63 -1.93 14.64
C LEU A 101 14.55 -2.05 16.18
N LYS A 102 15.33 -1.25 16.91
CA LYS A 102 15.39 -1.31 18.38
C LYS A 102 14.11 -0.81 19.05
N SER A 103 13.54 0.29 18.55
CA SER A 103 12.30 0.87 19.10
C SER A 103 11.06 0.03 18.74
N LYS A 104 11.15 -0.78 17.68
CA LYS A 104 10.03 -1.50 17.04
C LYS A 104 8.91 -0.56 16.61
N LYS A 105 9.26 0.69 16.29
CA LYS A 105 8.34 1.76 15.93
C LYS A 105 8.96 2.68 14.89
N GLY A 106 8.15 3.17 13.95
CA GLY A 106 8.56 4.18 12.98
C GLY A 106 7.40 4.71 12.15
N VAL A 107 7.66 5.76 11.39
CA VAL A 107 6.81 6.20 10.26
C VAL A 107 7.35 5.61 8.95
N CYS A 108 6.69 5.87 7.81
CA CYS A 108 7.04 5.29 6.50
C CYS A 108 8.53 5.35 6.14
N GLN A 109 9.22 6.44 6.46
CA GLN A 109 10.67 6.56 6.26
C GLN A 109 11.48 5.55 7.07
N GLY A 110 11.08 5.28 8.33
CA GLY A 110 11.75 4.30 9.18
C GLY A 110 11.56 2.86 8.68
N TYR A 111 10.34 2.53 8.24
CA TYR A 111 10.05 1.23 7.61
C TYR A 111 10.87 1.02 6.34
N SER A 112 10.79 1.97 5.40
CA SER A 112 11.46 1.86 4.10
C SER A 112 12.99 1.88 4.22
N THR A 113 13.53 2.63 5.19
CA THR A 113 14.96 2.63 5.51
C THR A 113 15.41 1.33 6.16
N LEU A 114 14.63 0.78 7.10
CA LEU A 114 14.93 -0.52 7.70
C LEU A 114 14.90 -1.63 6.64
N TYR A 115 13.90 -1.62 5.75
CA TYR A 115 13.83 -2.57 4.64
C TYR A 115 15.06 -2.49 3.76
N LEU A 116 15.40 -1.29 3.26
CA LEU A 116 16.59 -1.03 2.45
C LEU A 116 17.86 -1.60 3.11
N VAL A 117 18.12 -1.21 4.35
CA VAL A 117 19.35 -1.57 5.06
C VAL A 117 19.46 -3.08 5.28
N VAL A 118 18.36 -3.77 5.60
CA VAL A 118 18.39 -5.22 5.76
C VAL A 118 18.51 -5.93 4.41
N ALA A 119 17.79 -5.46 3.38
CA ALA A 119 17.86 -6.01 2.03
C ALA A 119 19.28 -5.94 1.45
N GLU A 120 19.96 -4.80 1.56
CA GLU A 120 21.36 -4.63 1.16
C GLU A 120 22.29 -5.61 1.90
N LYS A 121 22.06 -5.83 3.21
CA LYS A 121 22.83 -6.79 4.03
C LYS A 121 22.53 -8.25 3.68
N THR A 122 21.40 -8.53 3.05
CA THR A 122 21.08 -9.85 2.47
C THR A 122 21.60 -10.03 1.04
N GLY A 123 22.25 -9.01 0.48
CA GLY A 123 22.83 -9.00 -0.87
C GLY A 123 21.88 -8.52 -1.96
N LEU A 124 20.74 -7.91 -1.62
CA LEU A 124 19.74 -7.44 -2.57
C LEU A 124 19.98 -5.98 -2.96
N GLU A 125 19.77 -5.65 -4.23
CA GLU A 125 19.66 -4.26 -4.68
C GLU A 125 18.27 -3.72 -4.32
N CYS A 126 18.21 -2.61 -3.61
CA CYS A 126 16.96 -2.03 -3.14
C CYS A 126 17.03 -0.50 -3.18
N GLU A 127 15.90 0.14 -3.44
CA GLU A 127 15.75 1.59 -3.48
C GLU A 127 14.62 2.03 -2.55
N ILE A 128 14.73 3.26 -2.02
CA ILE A 128 13.62 3.93 -1.33
C ILE A 128 12.97 4.86 -2.34
N ILE A 129 11.65 4.77 -2.46
CA ILE A 129 10.86 5.54 -3.41
C ILE A 129 10.01 6.53 -2.60
N PRO A 130 10.32 7.83 -2.62
CA PRO A 130 9.41 8.85 -2.12
C PRO A 130 8.27 9.08 -3.12
N GLY A 131 7.08 9.36 -2.61
CA GLY A 131 5.96 9.77 -3.45
C GLY A 131 4.74 10.26 -2.68
N THR A 132 3.66 10.48 -3.43
CA THR A 132 2.33 10.83 -2.90
C THR A 132 1.50 9.57 -2.68
N SER A 133 0.83 9.51 -1.54
CA SER A 133 -0.16 8.47 -1.21
C SER A 133 -1.60 8.93 -1.45
N LYS A 134 -2.47 8.02 -1.87
CA LYS A 134 -3.93 8.21 -1.82
C LYS A 134 -4.47 7.43 -0.63
N SER A 135 -4.50 8.07 0.53
CA SER A 135 -4.85 7.43 1.81
C SER A 135 -6.09 8.06 2.49
N HIS A 136 -6.54 9.24 2.04
CA HIS A 136 -7.66 9.95 2.63
C HIS A 136 -8.69 10.37 1.56
N PRO A 137 -10.02 10.37 1.87
CA PRO A 137 -11.04 10.76 0.89
C PRO A 137 -10.86 12.15 0.27
N SER A 138 -10.13 13.05 0.94
CA SER A 138 -9.79 14.38 0.40
C SER A 138 -8.73 14.36 -0.71
N ASN A 139 -8.10 13.21 -0.99
CA ASN A 139 -7.16 13.00 -2.10
C ASN A 139 -7.88 12.61 -3.41
N ILE A 140 -9.16 12.21 -3.34
CA ILE A 140 -9.93 11.82 -4.54
C ILE A 140 -10.16 13.07 -5.39
N GLY A 141 -9.82 13.00 -6.68
CA GLY A 141 -9.89 14.13 -7.62
C GLY A 141 -8.69 15.08 -7.57
N LYS A 142 -7.63 14.75 -6.83
CA LYS A 142 -6.39 15.55 -6.76
C LYS A 142 -5.23 14.84 -7.44
N ALA A 143 -4.50 15.58 -8.25
CA ALA A 143 -3.20 15.15 -8.77
C ALA A 143 -2.22 14.87 -7.61
N PRO A 144 -1.20 14.01 -7.83
CA PRO A 144 -0.12 13.84 -6.88
C PRO A 144 0.56 15.18 -6.56
N GLY A 145 1.07 15.30 -5.33
CA GLY A 145 1.58 16.56 -4.77
C GLY A 145 2.96 16.37 -4.15
N ALA A 146 3.22 17.11 -3.07
CA ALA A 146 4.43 16.89 -2.28
C ALA A 146 4.42 15.48 -1.67
N SER A 147 5.58 14.83 -1.63
CA SER A 147 5.70 13.49 -1.06
C SER A 147 5.26 13.48 0.40
N ASP A 148 4.32 12.58 0.70
CA ASP A 148 3.78 12.32 2.03
C ASP A 148 4.01 10.86 2.47
N HIS A 149 4.62 10.05 1.60
CA HIS A 149 4.87 8.65 1.83
C HIS A 149 6.16 8.13 1.19
N ALA A 150 6.67 7.03 1.70
CA ALA A 150 7.88 6.38 1.20
C ALA A 150 7.78 4.85 1.32
N TRP A 151 8.18 4.16 0.25
CA TRP A 151 8.16 2.69 0.12
C TRP A 151 9.44 2.20 -0.57
N ASN A 152 9.49 0.95 -1.01
CA ASN A 152 10.68 0.38 -1.64
C ASN A 152 10.39 -0.27 -3.01
N ALA A 153 11.44 -0.32 -3.82
CA ALA A 153 11.56 -1.32 -4.88
C ALA A 153 12.81 -2.17 -4.60
N VAL A 154 12.71 -3.47 -4.82
CA VAL A 154 13.83 -4.41 -4.70
C VAL A 154 13.99 -5.16 -6.01
N LYS A 155 15.22 -5.35 -6.45
CA LYS A 155 15.51 -6.02 -7.71
C LYS A 155 15.64 -7.53 -7.48
N ILE A 156 14.91 -8.31 -8.27
CA ILE A 156 14.92 -9.77 -8.25
C ILE A 156 15.20 -10.25 -9.66
N GLY A 157 16.37 -10.86 -9.87
CA GLY A 157 16.89 -11.08 -11.23
C GLY A 157 17.09 -9.73 -11.93
N ASP A 158 16.47 -9.56 -13.10
CA ASP A 158 16.54 -8.33 -13.89
C ASP A 158 15.34 -7.40 -13.70
N GLU A 159 14.41 -7.74 -12.80
CA GLU A 159 13.16 -6.99 -12.61
C GLU A 159 13.10 -6.29 -11.26
N TRP A 160 12.64 -5.03 -11.26
CA TRP A 160 12.28 -4.31 -10.05
C TRP A 160 10.89 -4.71 -9.57
N LYS A 161 10.76 -5.03 -8.29
CA LYS A 161 9.51 -5.40 -7.63
C LYS A 161 9.16 -4.37 -6.56
N LEU A 162 7.93 -3.86 -6.60
CA LEU A 162 7.41 -2.86 -5.67
C LEU A 162 6.93 -3.52 -4.37
N LEU A 163 7.19 -2.86 -3.24
CA LEU A 163 6.64 -3.26 -1.95
C LEU A 163 6.52 -2.09 -0.97
N ASP A 164 5.60 -2.23 -0.01
CA ASP A 164 5.39 -1.28 1.08
C ASP A 164 5.23 -2.01 2.42
N ALA A 165 6.32 -2.10 3.18
CA ALA A 165 6.30 -2.72 4.51
C ALA A 165 5.48 -1.93 5.54
N THR A 166 5.22 -0.63 5.31
CA THR A 166 4.42 0.21 6.22
C THR A 166 2.95 -0.16 6.13
N TRP A 167 2.39 -0.15 4.92
CA TRP A 167 0.99 -0.50 4.68
C TRP A 167 0.76 -2.02 4.69
N GLY A 168 1.82 -2.80 4.45
CA GLY A 168 1.84 -4.23 4.72
C GLY A 168 1.74 -4.58 6.21
N ALA A 169 2.10 -3.67 7.13
CA ALA A 169 2.10 -3.96 8.57
C ALA A 169 0.72 -3.88 9.21
N GLY A 170 -0.10 -2.92 8.79
CA GLY A 170 -1.43 -2.72 9.35
C GLY A 170 -2.00 -1.34 9.10
N THR A 171 -2.98 -0.97 9.94
CA THR A 171 -3.76 0.27 9.77
C THR A 171 -3.94 0.98 11.08
N VAL A 172 -4.11 2.30 11.02
CA VAL A 172 -4.56 3.11 12.15
C VAL A 172 -6.08 3.16 12.12
N THR A 173 -6.73 2.82 13.23
CA THR A 173 -8.21 2.71 13.32
C THR A 173 -8.72 3.20 14.68
N GLY A 174 -10.04 3.43 14.76
CA GLY A 174 -10.73 3.81 16.00
C GLY A 174 -10.91 5.33 16.17
N GLU A 175 -11.85 5.72 17.03
CA GLU A 175 -12.10 7.13 17.40
C GLU A 175 -10.90 7.77 18.09
N LYS A 176 -10.16 6.96 18.87
CA LYS A 176 -8.81 7.25 19.35
C LYS A 176 -7.86 6.51 18.41
N PRO A 177 -7.22 7.20 17.44
CA PRO A 177 -6.42 6.53 16.42
C PRO A 177 -5.30 5.71 17.05
N GLU A 178 -5.35 4.40 16.84
CA GLU A 178 -4.32 3.47 17.30
C GLU A 178 -3.90 2.55 16.15
N PHE A 179 -2.60 2.31 16.03
CA PHE A 179 -2.09 1.32 15.08
C PHE A 179 -2.48 -0.10 15.52
N LYS A 180 -3.09 -0.85 14.60
CA LYS A 180 -3.35 -2.28 14.75
C LYS A 180 -2.63 -3.03 13.65
N PHE A 181 -1.84 -4.03 14.05
CA PHE A 181 -1.26 -4.98 13.10
C PHE A 181 -2.38 -5.65 12.31
N LYS A 182 -2.21 -5.65 11.00
CA LYS A 182 -3.09 -6.30 10.04
C LYS A 182 -2.25 -6.60 8.81
N PHE A 183 -1.48 -7.67 8.92
CA PHE A 183 -0.54 -8.07 7.87
C PHE A 183 -1.26 -8.18 6.53
N ASN A 184 -0.78 -7.42 5.55
CA ASN A 184 -1.32 -7.36 4.20
C ASN A 184 -0.21 -7.67 3.21
N ASP A 185 -0.18 -8.92 2.76
CA ASP A 185 0.81 -9.42 1.82
C ASP A 185 0.65 -8.86 0.41
N LYS A 186 -0.49 -8.25 0.09
CA LYS A 186 -0.74 -7.61 -1.21
C LYS A 186 0.13 -6.40 -1.48
N TYR A 187 0.82 -5.89 -0.46
CA TYR A 187 1.86 -4.86 -0.58
C TYR A 187 3.27 -5.43 -0.75
N PHE A 188 3.43 -6.74 -1.00
CA PHE A 188 4.70 -7.34 -1.32
C PHE A 188 4.70 -7.85 -2.77
N PHE A 189 5.66 -7.37 -3.57
CA PHE A 189 5.74 -7.65 -5.01
C PHE A 189 4.41 -7.38 -5.71
N SER A 190 3.77 -6.28 -5.31
CA SER A 190 2.51 -5.84 -5.90
C SER A 190 2.70 -5.55 -7.38
N ASP A 191 1.75 -5.99 -8.18
CA ASP A 191 1.65 -5.58 -9.57
C ASP A 191 1.62 -4.03 -9.68
N PRO A 192 2.34 -3.43 -10.64
CA PRO A 192 2.40 -1.97 -10.80
C PRO A 192 1.03 -1.27 -10.90
N ASP A 193 0.05 -1.82 -11.61
CA ASP A 193 -1.27 -1.22 -11.74
C ASP A 193 -2.06 -1.31 -10.41
N THR A 194 -1.85 -2.39 -9.65
CA THR A 194 -2.43 -2.52 -8.31
C THR A 194 -1.77 -1.55 -7.31
N PHE A 195 -0.45 -1.40 -7.36
CA PHE A 195 0.29 -0.49 -6.48
C PHE A 195 -0.03 0.98 -6.79
N PHE A 196 -0.23 1.30 -8.08
CA PHE A 196 -0.65 2.62 -8.55
C PHE A 196 -1.99 3.08 -7.97
N LEU A 197 -2.86 2.17 -7.52
CA LEU A 197 -4.16 2.51 -6.94
C LEU A 197 -4.05 3.50 -5.77
N ASN A 198 -2.93 3.47 -5.05
CA ASN A 198 -2.70 4.34 -3.91
C ASN A 198 -1.27 4.86 -3.73
N HIS A 199 -0.33 4.52 -4.62
CA HIS A 199 1.04 5.06 -4.63
C HIS A 199 1.38 5.77 -5.96
N PHE A 200 1.83 7.01 -5.88
CA PHE A 200 2.38 7.75 -7.03
C PHE A 200 3.80 8.25 -6.71
N PRO A 201 4.87 7.73 -7.34
CA PRO A 201 6.23 8.12 -7.03
C PRO A 201 6.58 9.53 -7.53
N ASP A 202 7.49 10.21 -6.85
CA ASP A 202 8.03 11.50 -7.31
C ASP A 202 8.81 11.36 -8.63
N ASP A 203 9.51 10.23 -8.78
CA ASP A 203 10.19 9.84 -10.01
C ASP A 203 9.37 8.76 -10.75
N LYS A 204 8.80 9.16 -11.89
CA LYS A 204 7.89 8.33 -12.70
C LYS A 204 8.50 7.03 -13.20
N ARG A 205 9.84 6.90 -13.23
CA ARG A 205 10.47 5.61 -13.61
C ARG A 205 10.04 4.47 -12.69
N TRP A 206 9.62 4.79 -11.46
CA TRP A 206 9.15 3.82 -10.47
C TRP A 206 7.65 3.52 -10.56
N LEU A 207 6.91 4.12 -11.49
CA LEU A 207 5.52 3.73 -11.75
C LEU A 207 5.45 2.29 -12.26
N LEU A 208 6.40 1.91 -13.13
CA LEU A 208 6.44 0.60 -13.80
C LEU A 208 5.14 0.26 -14.57
N THR A 209 4.39 1.29 -14.94
CA THR A 209 3.14 1.26 -15.72
C THR A 209 3.05 2.53 -16.57
N ASP A 210 2.09 2.58 -17.50
CA ASP A 210 1.83 3.71 -18.40
C ASP A 210 0.88 4.77 -17.81
N LYS A 211 0.42 4.57 -16.57
CA LYS A 211 -0.53 5.45 -15.89
C LYS A 211 0.03 6.85 -15.63
N THR A 212 -0.87 7.82 -15.57
CA THR A 212 -0.57 9.25 -15.44
C THR A 212 -1.07 9.87 -14.14
N GLU A 213 -0.62 11.08 -13.84
CA GLU A 213 -1.16 11.90 -12.74
C GLU A 213 -2.67 12.10 -12.82
N LYS A 214 -3.21 12.19 -14.05
CA LYS A 214 -4.65 12.35 -14.28
C LYS A 214 -5.40 11.09 -13.91
N ASP A 215 -4.86 9.92 -14.26
CA ASP A 215 -5.43 8.63 -13.88
C ASP A 215 -5.43 8.51 -12.36
N PHE A 216 -4.30 8.83 -11.73
CA PHE A 216 -4.19 8.83 -10.27
C PHE A 216 -5.20 9.77 -9.62
N ALA A 217 -5.37 10.99 -10.14
CA ALA A 217 -6.35 11.94 -9.61
C ALA A 217 -7.77 11.39 -9.73
N ASN A 218 -8.09 10.75 -10.85
CA ASN A 218 -9.43 10.26 -11.13
C ASN A 218 -9.77 8.98 -10.37
N LEU A 219 -8.80 8.22 -9.87
CA LEU A 219 -9.07 6.99 -9.12
C LEU A 219 -9.89 7.25 -7.84
N PRO A 220 -10.82 6.34 -7.49
CA PRO A 220 -11.37 6.30 -6.13
C PRO A 220 -10.28 5.96 -5.12
N LEU A 221 -10.60 6.12 -3.83
CA LEU A 221 -9.73 5.65 -2.76
C LEU A 221 -10.07 4.20 -2.44
N TYR A 222 -9.14 3.28 -2.69
CA TYR A 222 -9.23 1.88 -2.25
C TYR A 222 -8.52 1.67 -0.92
N TYR A 223 -9.18 1.01 0.03
CA TYR A 223 -8.62 0.70 1.35
C TYR A 223 -7.91 -0.66 1.36
N GLY A 224 -7.07 -0.93 2.37
CA GLY A 224 -6.34 -2.20 2.44
C GLY A 224 -7.22 -3.46 2.37
N ASP A 225 -8.47 -3.41 2.87
CA ASP A 225 -9.43 -4.52 2.75
C ASP A 225 -9.85 -4.83 1.30
N TYR A 226 -9.83 -3.84 0.40
CA TYR A 226 -10.05 -4.07 -1.04
C TYR A 226 -9.01 -5.06 -1.57
N LEU A 227 -7.72 -4.75 -1.35
CA LEU A 227 -6.60 -5.59 -1.80
C LEU A 227 -6.63 -6.97 -1.14
N MET A 228 -6.78 -7.01 0.20
CA MET A 228 -6.73 -8.26 0.96
C MET A 228 -7.84 -9.25 0.59
N LYS A 229 -9.03 -8.74 0.23
CA LYS A 229 -10.17 -9.58 -0.15
C LYS A 229 -10.22 -9.90 -1.64
N GLY A 230 -9.43 -9.21 -2.45
CA GLY A 230 -9.37 -9.45 -3.90
C GLY A 230 -10.64 -9.02 -4.63
N TYR A 231 -11.40 -8.07 -4.07
CA TYR A 231 -12.53 -7.49 -4.80
C TYR A 231 -12.01 -6.69 -5.99
N GLU A 232 -12.73 -6.74 -7.12
CA GLU A 232 -12.36 -6.01 -8.34
C GLU A 232 -13.53 -5.12 -8.76
N PHE A 233 -13.39 -3.82 -8.56
CA PHE A 233 -14.43 -2.86 -8.93
C PHE A 233 -14.26 -2.48 -10.41
N MET A 234 -15.06 -3.11 -11.26
CA MET A 234 -15.08 -2.90 -12.71
C MET A 234 -15.83 -1.63 -13.12
N ALA A 235 -16.78 -1.19 -12.30
CA ALA A 235 -17.46 0.08 -12.46
C ALA A 235 -17.90 0.64 -11.10
N PRO A 236 -17.95 1.97 -10.96
CA PRO A 236 -17.43 2.94 -11.90
C PRO A 236 -15.88 3.03 -11.82
N GLU A 237 -15.23 3.30 -12.94
CA GLU A 237 -13.78 3.55 -12.98
C GLU A 237 -13.42 4.92 -12.37
N ALA A 238 -14.30 5.90 -12.53
CA ALA A 238 -14.10 7.24 -12.00
C ALA A 238 -14.39 7.31 -10.49
N GLY A 239 -13.48 7.96 -9.78
CA GLY A 239 -13.57 8.29 -8.36
C GLY A 239 -14.38 9.55 -8.07
N VAL A 240 -14.64 10.39 -9.08
CA VAL A 240 -15.28 11.70 -8.92
C VAL A 240 -16.60 11.76 -9.68
N PHE A 241 -17.65 12.22 -8.99
CA PHE A 241 -18.99 12.44 -9.53
C PHE A 241 -19.49 13.85 -9.25
N LYS A 242 -20.50 14.28 -10.01
CA LYS A 242 -21.32 15.46 -9.71
C LYS A 242 -22.67 15.01 -9.18
N ALA A 243 -23.19 15.72 -8.17
CA ALA A 243 -24.54 15.53 -7.71
C ALA A 243 -25.55 15.90 -8.83
N VAL A 244 -26.68 15.21 -8.86
CA VAL A 244 -27.77 15.40 -9.84
C VAL A 244 -29.11 15.50 -9.12
N PRO A 245 -30.21 15.97 -9.74
CA PRO A 245 -31.52 16.01 -9.07
C PRO A 245 -32.02 14.64 -8.60
N SER A 246 -31.85 13.61 -9.45
CA SER A 246 -32.19 12.22 -9.15
C SER A 246 -31.40 11.30 -10.10
N GLY A 247 -30.86 10.20 -9.58
CA GLY A 247 -30.07 9.24 -10.33
C GLY A 247 -29.45 8.17 -9.43
N PHE A 248 -28.48 7.44 -9.96
CA PHE A 248 -27.71 6.46 -9.23
C PHE A 248 -26.31 6.31 -9.81
N ILE A 249 -25.39 5.79 -9.00
CA ILE A 249 -24.10 5.27 -9.44
C ILE A 249 -24.24 3.75 -9.48
N GLU A 250 -24.00 3.14 -10.65
CA GLU A 250 -24.00 1.69 -10.81
C GLU A 250 -22.60 1.16 -10.53
N PHE A 251 -22.53 0.14 -9.67
CA PHE A 251 -21.33 -0.58 -9.32
C PHE A 251 -21.36 -1.96 -9.94
N LYS A 252 -20.20 -2.38 -10.47
CA LYS A 252 -19.95 -3.74 -10.95
C LYS A 252 -18.71 -4.26 -10.25
N VAL A 253 -18.85 -5.36 -9.54
CA VAL A 253 -17.78 -5.90 -8.68
C VAL A 253 -17.61 -7.39 -8.95
N ASN A 254 -16.42 -7.83 -9.34
CA ASN A 254 -16.07 -9.25 -9.38
C ASN A 254 -15.53 -9.69 -8.02
N ASN A 255 -15.52 -11.01 -7.80
CA ASN A 255 -15.07 -11.67 -6.57
C ASN A 255 -15.90 -11.30 -5.31
N LEU A 256 -17.05 -10.67 -5.48
CA LEU A 256 -18.05 -10.53 -4.44
C LEU A 256 -18.80 -11.86 -4.30
N LYS A 257 -19.07 -12.30 -3.07
CA LYS A 257 -19.80 -13.55 -2.80
C LYS A 257 -21.27 -13.28 -2.49
N PRO A 258 -22.18 -14.24 -2.74
CA PRO A 258 -23.61 -14.07 -2.42
C PRO A 258 -23.91 -13.80 -0.94
N ASP A 259 -23.05 -14.21 -0.02
CA ASP A 259 -23.15 -13.99 1.43
C ASP A 259 -22.47 -12.70 1.90
N ASP A 260 -21.74 -11.99 1.03
CA ASP A 260 -21.13 -10.71 1.36
C ASP A 260 -22.21 -9.64 1.53
N MET A 261 -22.19 -8.95 2.67
CA MET A 261 -23.12 -7.86 2.95
C MET A 261 -22.58 -6.53 2.44
N VAL A 262 -23.21 -5.98 1.41
CA VAL A 262 -22.84 -4.69 0.82
C VAL A 262 -23.62 -3.55 1.48
N HIS A 263 -22.90 -2.52 1.90
CA HIS A 263 -23.48 -1.31 2.45
C HIS A 263 -22.83 -0.07 1.82
N TYR A 264 -23.48 1.07 1.97
CA TYR A 264 -22.90 2.36 1.64
C TYR A 264 -23.24 3.42 2.69
N ALA A 265 -22.43 4.46 2.75
CA ALA A 265 -22.72 5.66 3.53
C ALA A 265 -22.25 6.91 2.79
N TYR A 266 -23.02 7.99 2.92
CA TYR A 266 -22.57 9.32 2.57
C TYR A 266 -21.98 9.99 3.79
N SER A 267 -20.89 10.74 3.65
CA SER A 267 -20.22 11.41 4.79
C SER A 267 -21.10 12.42 5.52
N ARG A 268 -22.19 12.88 4.90
CA ARG A 268 -23.17 13.78 5.50
C ARG A 268 -24.36 13.05 6.13
N ASP A 269 -24.56 11.80 5.75
CA ASP A 269 -25.57 10.93 6.33
C ASP A 269 -25.00 10.34 7.62
N ARG A 270 -25.81 10.27 8.67
CA ARG A 270 -25.44 9.56 9.93
C ARG A 270 -25.88 8.09 9.90
N VAL A 271 -26.10 7.53 8.71
CA VAL A 271 -26.72 6.21 8.52
C VAL A 271 -25.94 5.43 7.48
N ILE A 272 -25.67 4.17 7.80
CA ILE A 272 -25.16 3.16 6.85
C ILE A 272 -26.37 2.42 6.28
N LYS A 273 -26.43 2.29 4.95
CA LYS A 273 -27.56 1.70 4.23
C LYS A 273 -27.12 0.41 3.54
N GLU A 274 -27.87 -0.66 3.72
CA GLU A 274 -27.63 -1.95 3.05
C GLU A 274 -28.09 -1.88 1.58
N ILE A 275 -27.39 -2.57 0.70
CA ILE A 275 -27.80 -2.83 -0.68
C ILE A 275 -27.64 -4.32 -0.95
N LYS A 276 -28.65 -4.93 -1.57
CA LYS A 276 -28.57 -6.31 -2.07
C LYS A 276 -28.07 -6.30 -3.51
N PRO A 277 -26.88 -6.87 -3.80
CA PRO A 277 -26.39 -6.98 -5.17
C PRO A 277 -27.17 -8.01 -5.98
N GLU A 278 -27.33 -7.72 -7.26
CA GLU A 278 -27.81 -8.68 -8.26
C GLU A 278 -26.60 -9.34 -8.93
N PHE A 279 -26.57 -10.67 -8.99
CA PHE A 279 -25.47 -11.41 -9.59
C PHE A 279 -25.78 -11.75 -11.06
N LYS A 280 -24.87 -11.37 -11.96
CA LYS A 280 -24.89 -11.77 -13.37
C LYS A 280 -23.61 -12.56 -13.68
N GLY A 281 -23.68 -13.88 -13.55
CA GLY A 281 -22.48 -14.72 -13.56
C GLY A 281 -21.62 -14.41 -12.33
N GLU A 282 -20.34 -14.11 -12.56
CA GLU A 282 -19.37 -13.79 -11.51
C GLU A 282 -19.38 -12.31 -11.08
N THR A 283 -20.12 -11.46 -11.80
CA THR A 283 -20.18 -10.02 -11.52
C THR A 283 -21.41 -9.70 -10.67
N ALA A 284 -21.19 -9.10 -9.50
CA ALA A 284 -22.22 -8.48 -8.70
C ALA A 284 -22.49 -7.05 -9.18
N ILE A 285 -23.76 -6.69 -9.31
CA ILE A 285 -24.23 -5.39 -9.77
C ILE A 285 -25.13 -4.77 -8.71
N PHE A 286 -24.87 -3.53 -8.32
CA PHE A 286 -25.74 -2.79 -7.42
C PHE A 286 -25.74 -1.30 -7.72
N LYS A 287 -26.78 -0.60 -7.29
CA LYS A 287 -26.98 0.83 -7.57
C LYS A 287 -27.07 1.62 -6.28
N VAL A 288 -26.27 2.68 -6.19
CA VAL A 288 -26.29 3.62 -5.06
C VAL A 288 -27.03 4.89 -5.49
N PRO A 289 -28.13 5.30 -4.83
CA PRO A 289 -28.89 6.50 -5.19
C PRO A 289 -28.06 7.77 -5.10
N LEU A 290 -28.03 8.58 -6.15
CA LEU A 290 -27.28 9.83 -6.26
C LEU A 290 -28.25 11.01 -6.42
N ASN A 291 -28.20 11.97 -5.50
CA ASN A 291 -29.02 13.18 -5.58
C ASN A 291 -28.25 14.44 -5.09
N ASN A 292 -28.88 15.61 -5.12
CA ASN A 292 -28.29 16.88 -4.68
C ASN A 292 -27.83 16.88 -3.20
N GLY A 293 -28.40 15.99 -2.37
CA GLY A 293 -28.00 15.78 -0.98
C GLY A 293 -26.75 14.92 -0.80
N SER A 294 -26.36 14.13 -1.82
CA SER A 294 -25.24 13.18 -1.77
C SER A 294 -23.84 13.82 -1.78
N VAL A 295 -23.75 15.16 -1.83
CA VAL A 295 -22.47 15.89 -1.88
C VAL A 295 -21.58 15.53 -0.69
N GLY A 296 -20.32 15.19 -0.96
CA GLY A 296 -19.36 14.76 0.07
C GLY A 296 -18.58 13.53 -0.38
N THR A 297 -18.37 12.59 0.55
CA THR A 297 -17.75 11.30 0.26
C THR A 297 -18.81 10.21 0.30
N LEU A 298 -18.83 9.35 -0.71
CA LEU A 298 -19.53 8.08 -0.71
C LEU A 298 -18.54 6.98 -0.35
N THR A 299 -18.81 6.17 0.67
CA THR A 299 -18.00 4.99 1.00
C THR A 299 -18.82 3.73 0.81
N ILE A 300 -18.24 2.75 0.12
CA ILE A 300 -18.78 1.39 -0.03
C ILE A 300 -18.12 0.50 1.02
N TYR A 301 -18.95 -0.27 1.73
CA TYR A 301 -18.53 -1.23 2.73
C TYR A 301 -18.95 -2.62 2.31
N ILE A 302 -18.09 -3.61 2.54
CA ILE A 302 -18.40 -5.03 2.38
C ILE A 302 -18.05 -5.72 3.69
N ASN A 303 -18.99 -6.45 4.28
CA ASN A 303 -18.82 -7.12 5.59
C ASN A 303 -18.28 -6.17 6.67
N GLN A 304 -18.85 -4.96 6.73
CA GLN A 304 -18.48 -3.89 7.68
C GLN A 304 -17.04 -3.36 7.54
N LYS A 305 -16.35 -3.67 6.44
CA LYS A 305 -15.04 -3.10 6.10
C LYS A 305 -15.19 -2.05 5.02
N SER A 306 -14.54 -0.90 5.17
CA SER A 306 -14.45 0.10 4.11
C SER A 306 -13.65 -0.47 2.94
N ILE A 307 -14.22 -0.45 1.73
CA ILE A 307 -13.58 -1.05 0.55
C ILE A 307 -13.13 0.03 -0.43
N ALA A 308 -14.04 0.94 -0.80
CA ALA A 308 -13.74 2.03 -1.70
C ALA A 308 -14.49 3.31 -1.32
N SER A 309 -13.87 4.47 -1.52
CA SER A 309 -14.49 5.78 -1.33
C SER A 309 -14.43 6.60 -2.63
N TYR A 310 -15.49 7.36 -2.86
CA TYR A 310 -15.71 8.20 -4.04
C TYR A 310 -16.06 9.63 -3.60
N ARG A 311 -15.73 10.61 -4.43
CA ARG A 311 -16.02 12.03 -4.21
C ARG A 311 -17.23 12.47 -5.01
N ILE A 312 -18.19 13.12 -4.35
CA ILE A 312 -19.35 13.73 -5.00
C ILE A 312 -19.29 15.23 -4.79
N ASN A 313 -19.10 15.95 -5.89
CA ASN A 313 -19.08 17.41 -5.92
C ASN A 313 -20.47 17.97 -6.18
N LYS A 314 -20.67 19.25 -5.86
CA LYS A 314 -21.89 19.96 -6.30
C LYS A 314 -21.95 19.96 -7.85
N ALA A 315 -23.17 19.98 -8.39
CA ALA A 315 -23.43 20.07 -9.83
C ALA A 315 -22.68 21.25 -10.46
#